data_AF-A0A7L7LF30-F1
#
_entry.id   AF-A0A7L7LF30-F1
#
_cell.length_a   1.000
_cell.length_b   1.000
_cell.length_c   1.000
_cell.angle_alpha   90.00
_cell.angle_beta   90.00
_cell.angle_gamma   90.00
#
_symmetry.space_group_name_H-M   'P 1'
#
loop_
_entity.id
_entity.type
_entity.pdbx_description
1 polymer ?
#
loop_
_entity_poly.entity_id
_entity_poly.type
_entity_poly.pdbx_seq_one_letter_code
_entity_poly.pdbx_strand_id
1 'polypeptide(L)'
;MKSNFLLSMFILLLSCQKTETTKSTKELVKGVWKATAMRTEYYNAANVKVYEEPVHQTESTITITDKYITFANPGSKGTYKLEENKGKKYIYASPPDGEPPQPYEINTLTESGMTWLMDLPKYTYSEKGVKKLAAKCCIRIDFQRQ
;
A
#
# COMPACT_ATOMS: atom_id res chain seq x y z
N MET A 1 -66.94 25.66 21.25
CA MET A 1 -65.75 24.87 21.63
C MET A 1 -64.72 25.09 20.52
N LYS A 2 -63.75 26.02 20.60
CA LYS A 2 -62.48 26.02 21.36
C LYS A 2 -61.71 24.69 21.29
N SER A 3 -60.50 24.73 20.72
CA SER A 3 -59.27 23.97 21.04
C SER A 3 -58.53 23.57 19.74
N ASN A 4 -57.53 24.37 19.35
CA ASN A 4 -56.07 24.14 19.53
C ASN A 4 -55.47 23.35 18.35
N PHE A 5 -54.78 24.02 17.42
CA PHE A 5 -53.33 24.28 17.49
C PHE A 5 -52.53 23.00 17.81
N LEU A 6 -52.15 22.29 16.75
CA LEU A 6 -51.00 21.40 16.75
C LEU A 6 -50.35 21.47 15.38
N LEU A 7 -49.77 22.65 15.15
CA LEU A 7 -48.66 22.87 14.24
C LEU A 7 -47.50 22.00 14.76
N SER A 8 -47.57 20.69 14.50
CA SER A 8 -46.48 19.76 14.76
C SER A 8 -45.41 20.01 13.70
N MET A 9 -44.67 21.09 13.92
CA MET A 9 -43.21 21.11 14.05
C MET A 9 -42.54 19.79 13.61
N PHE A 10 -42.64 19.49 12.31
CA PHE A 10 -41.68 18.67 11.59
C PHE A 10 -40.40 19.51 11.55
N ILE A 11 -39.70 19.50 12.69
CA ILE A 11 -38.31 19.90 12.77
C ILE A 11 -37.62 18.98 11.78
N LEU A 12 -37.35 19.54 10.61
CA LEU A 12 -36.34 19.12 9.69
C LEU A 12 -35.06 19.01 10.53
N LEU A 13 -34.87 17.84 11.14
CA LEU A 13 -33.60 17.34 11.59
C LEU A 13 -32.75 17.19 10.32
N LEU A 14 -32.29 18.34 9.81
CA LEU A 14 -31.03 18.47 9.12
C LEU A 14 -29.98 18.10 10.17
N SER A 15 -29.91 16.80 10.47
CA SER A 15 -28.73 16.16 11.00
C SER A 15 -27.67 16.48 9.97
N CYS A 16 -26.91 17.54 10.26
CA CYS A 16 -25.66 17.84 9.62
C CYS A 16 -24.78 16.62 9.90
N GLN A 17 -24.87 15.60 9.05
CA GLN A 17 -23.90 14.54 9.02
C GLN A 17 -22.58 15.24 8.74
N LYS A 18 -21.78 15.37 9.80
CA LYS A 18 -20.41 15.82 9.73
C LYS A 18 -19.75 14.88 8.73
N THR A 19 -19.63 15.35 7.49
CA THR A 19 -18.98 14.61 6.42
C THR A 19 -17.56 14.37 6.92
N GLU A 20 -17.30 13.17 7.42
CA GLU A 20 -15.95 12.74 7.72
C GLU A 20 -15.19 12.85 6.41
N THR A 21 -14.36 13.87 6.29
CA THR A 21 -13.53 14.09 5.12
C THR A 21 -12.65 12.86 4.99
N THR A 22 -12.98 11.99 4.05
CA THR A 22 -12.20 10.79 3.79
C THR A 22 -10.80 11.23 3.39
N LYS A 23 -9.80 10.85 4.19
CA LYS A 23 -8.41 11.21 3.93
C LYS A 23 -8.01 10.75 2.53
N SER A 24 -7.34 11.63 1.80
CA SER A 24 -6.81 11.30 0.48
C SER A 24 -5.69 10.26 0.59
N THR A 25 -5.38 9.54 -0.50
CA THR A 25 -4.23 8.61 -0.54
C THR A 25 -2.92 9.31 -0.17
N LYS A 26 -2.73 10.56 -0.60
CA LYS A 26 -1.55 11.36 -0.27
C LYS A 26 -1.43 11.62 1.24
N GLU A 27 -2.53 11.75 1.95
CA GLU A 27 -2.54 11.91 3.40
C GLU A 27 -2.37 10.57 4.10
N LEU A 28 -3.09 9.54 3.65
CA LEU A 28 -3.02 8.21 4.26
C LEU A 28 -1.65 7.56 4.13
N VAL A 29 -0.92 7.74 3.02
CA VAL A 29 0.40 7.11 2.85
C VAL A 29 1.46 7.67 3.79
N LYS A 30 1.31 8.92 4.27
CA LYS A 30 2.28 9.58 5.15
C LYS A 30 2.27 8.97 6.54
N GLY A 31 3.43 8.83 7.15
CA GLY A 31 3.58 8.31 8.51
C GLY A 31 4.75 7.35 8.62
N VAL A 32 4.81 6.68 9.77
CA VAL A 32 5.79 5.64 10.06
C VAL A 32 5.10 4.29 9.88
N TRP A 33 5.69 3.45 9.04
CA TRP A 33 5.15 2.15 8.66
C TRP A 33 6.19 1.09 8.93
N LYS A 34 5.83 0.10 9.73
CA LYS A 34 6.63 -1.09 9.96
C LYS A 34 6.17 -2.17 8.98
N ALA A 35 7.08 -2.66 8.14
CA ALA A 35 6.80 -3.85 7.35
C ALA A 35 6.62 -5.03 8.32
N THR A 36 5.60 -5.87 8.11
CA THR A 36 5.28 -7.00 9.01
C THR A 36 5.47 -8.34 8.32
N ALA A 37 5.34 -8.37 6.99
CA ALA A 37 5.56 -9.57 6.20
C ALA A 37 5.94 -9.18 4.77
N MET A 38 6.87 -9.93 4.20
CA MET A 38 7.17 -9.93 2.77
C MET A 38 6.98 -11.34 2.22
N ARG A 39 6.27 -11.45 1.09
CA ARG A 39 6.03 -12.71 0.38
C ARG A 39 6.47 -12.55 -1.07
N THR A 40 7.19 -13.56 -1.57
CA THR A 40 7.61 -13.63 -2.98
C THR A 40 7.07 -14.92 -3.57
N GLU A 41 6.22 -14.79 -4.59
CA GLU A 41 5.60 -15.92 -5.28
C GLU A 41 6.02 -15.96 -6.74
N TYR A 42 6.29 -17.17 -7.25
CA TYR A 42 6.76 -17.38 -8.61
C TYR A 42 5.77 -18.23 -9.40
N TYR A 43 5.52 -17.83 -10.63
CA TYR A 43 4.51 -18.42 -11.49
C TYR A 43 5.10 -18.85 -12.83
N ASN A 44 4.61 -19.96 -13.37
CA ASN A 44 4.93 -20.39 -14.74
C ASN A 44 4.10 -19.61 -15.78
N ALA A 45 4.30 -19.91 -17.07
CA ALA A 45 3.60 -19.24 -18.17
C ALA A 45 2.07 -19.48 -18.20
N ALA A 46 1.60 -20.55 -17.55
CA ALA A 46 0.18 -20.84 -17.36
C ALA A 46 -0.41 -20.14 -16.12
N ASN A 47 0.35 -19.24 -15.49
CA ASN A 47 -0.03 -18.51 -14.27
C ASN A 47 -0.29 -19.42 -13.06
N VAL A 48 0.31 -20.61 -13.05
CA VAL A 48 0.29 -21.54 -11.91
C VAL A 48 1.48 -21.24 -11.00
N LYS A 49 1.23 -21.09 -9.69
CA LYS A 49 2.29 -20.90 -8.70
C LYS A 49 3.18 -22.14 -8.68
N VAL A 50 4.47 -21.95 -8.92
CA VAL A 50 5.48 -23.02 -8.95
C VAL A 50 6.39 -23.00 -7.74
N TYR A 51 6.52 -21.85 -7.08
CA TYR A 51 7.36 -21.69 -5.90
C TYR A 51 6.92 -20.47 -5.09
N GLU A 52 7.21 -20.48 -3.79
CA GLU A 52 7.02 -19.37 -2.87
C GLU A 52 8.21 -19.37 -1.91
N GLU A 53 8.84 -18.21 -1.73
CA GLU A 53 9.86 -18.04 -0.68
C GLU A 53 9.21 -18.09 0.70
N PRO A 54 9.91 -18.59 1.73
CA PRO A 54 9.45 -18.46 3.11
C PRO A 54 9.10 -17.00 3.42
N VAL A 55 7.99 -16.79 4.14
CA VAL A 55 7.58 -15.44 4.53
C VAL A 55 8.70 -14.80 5.34
N HIS A 56 9.27 -13.72 4.80
CA HIS A 56 10.26 -12.94 5.51
C HIS A 56 9.54 -11.99 6.46
N GLN A 57 9.59 -12.29 7.76
CA GLN A 57 9.29 -11.29 8.77
C GLN A 57 10.41 -10.26 8.71
N THR A 58 10.04 -9.05 8.37
CA THR A 58 10.95 -7.91 8.37
C THR A 58 10.51 -6.99 9.50
N GLU A 59 11.47 -6.35 10.14
CA GLU A 59 11.23 -5.30 11.13
C GLU A 59 11.61 -3.93 10.52
N SER A 60 11.76 -3.87 9.20
CA SER A 60 12.13 -2.65 8.49
C SER A 60 11.01 -1.62 8.58
N THR A 61 11.37 -0.44 9.06
CA THR A 61 10.48 0.72 9.10
C THR A 61 10.75 1.64 7.92
N ILE A 62 9.69 2.13 7.31
CA ILE A 62 9.74 3.25 6.37
C ILE A 62 9.01 4.46 6.95
N THR A 63 9.58 5.63 6.76
CA THR A 63 8.94 6.90 7.12
C THR A 63 8.65 7.69 5.85
N ILE A 64 7.37 7.94 5.59
CA ILE A 64 6.92 8.68 4.40
C ILE A 64 6.45 10.06 4.84
N THR A 65 7.06 11.09 4.28
CA THR A 65 6.71 12.50 4.49
C THR A 65 6.20 13.11 3.18
N ASP A 66 6.17 14.43 3.01
CA ASP A 66 5.63 15.05 1.79
C ASP A 66 6.32 14.60 0.50
N LYS A 67 7.66 14.59 0.46
CA LYS A 67 8.44 14.27 -0.76
C LYS A 67 9.45 13.16 -0.56
N TYR A 68 9.65 12.72 0.68
CA TYR A 68 10.73 11.81 1.05
C TYR A 68 10.18 10.53 1.64
N ILE A 69 10.88 9.45 1.33
CA ILE A 69 10.76 8.16 1.99
C ILE A 69 12.11 7.85 2.63
N THR A 70 12.11 7.53 3.91
CA THR A 70 13.33 7.12 4.63
C THR A 70 13.20 5.65 5.00
N PHE A 71 14.20 4.85 4.67
CA PHE A 71 14.29 3.43 5.03
C PHE A 71 15.18 3.31 6.27
N ALA A 72 14.65 2.80 7.38
CA ALA A 72 15.35 2.84 8.68
C ALA A 72 16.68 2.08 8.71
N ASN A 73 16.88 1.08 7.85
CA ASN A 73 18.12 0.31 7.74
C ASN A 73 18.48 0.18 6.25
N PRO A 74 19.52 0.89 5.75
CA PRO A 74 20.61 1.57 6.45
C PRO A 74 20.37 3.06 6.83
N GLY A 75 19.13 3.53 6.95
CA GLY A 75 18.84 4.96 7.19
C GLY A 75 18.82 5.81 5.92
N SER A 76 18.70 5.16 4.76
CA SER A 76 18.77 5.80 3.45
C SER A 76 17.51 6.65 3.18
N LYS A 77 17.73 7.87 2.68
CA LYS A 77 16.66 8.82 2.34
C LYS A 77 16.48 8.88 0.83
N GLY A 78 15.34 8.41 0.36
CA GLY A 78 14.92 8.48 -1.03
C GLY A 78 13.87 9.56 -1.28
N THR A 79 13.37 9.59 -2.51
CA THR A 79 12.15 10.32 -2.88
C THR A 79 11.05 9.34 -3.25
N TYR A 80 9.80 9.82 -3.29
CA TYR A 80 8.73 9.02 -3.86
C TYR A 80 7.77 9.87 -4.68
N LYS A 81 7.05 9.20 -5.57
CA LYS A 81 5.92 9.75 -6.32
C LYS A 81 4.71 8.84 -6.19
N LEU A 82 3.52 9.44 -6.10
CA LEU A 82 2.27 8.73 -6.24
C LEU A 82 1.71 8.96 -7.65
N GLU A 83 1.21 7.91 -8.28
CA GLU A 83 0.47 7.99 -9.53
C GLU A 83 -0.79 7.15 -9.47
N GLU A 84 -1.78 7.52 -10.28
CA GLU A 84 -2.96 6.71 -10.53
C GLU A 84 -3.01 6.35 -12.01
N ASN A 85 -3.18 5.05 -12.31
CA ASN A 85 -3.27 4.54 -13.66
C ASN A 85 -4.36 3.48 -13.72
N LYS A 86 -5.37 3.68 -14.59
CA LYS A 86 -6.52 2.78 -14.75
C LYS A 86 -7.22 2.45 -13.42
N GLY A 87 -7.37 3.43 -12.54
CA GLY A 87 -8.01 3.28 -11.22
C GLY A 87 -7.15 2.59 -10.17
N LYS A 88 -5.91 2.20 -10.49
CA LYS A 88 -4.95 1.64 -9.55
C LYS A 88 -3.96 2.71 -9.10
N LYS A 89 -3.62 2.68 -7.83
CA LYS A 89 -2.71 3.65 -7.20
C LYS A 89 -1.34 3.02 -7.04
N TYR A 90 -0.31 3.79 -7.34
CA TYR A 90 1.07 3.33 -7.31
C TYR A 90 1.93 4.26 -6.48
N ILE A 91 2.90 3.69 -5.78
CA ILE A 91 4.03 4.42 -5.21
C ILE A 91 5.31 4.02 -5.94
N TYR A 92 6.03 5.04 -6.41
CA TYR A 92 7.33 4.91 -7.04
C TYR A 92 8.36 5.38 -6.04
N ALA A 93 9.05 4.45 -5.37
CA ALA A 93 10.09 4.77 -4.40
C ALA A 93 11.45 4.80 -5.12
N SER A 94 12.15 5.93 -5.03
CA SER A 94 13.48 6.12 -5.60
C SER A 94 14.51 6.07 -4.47
N PRO A 95 15.33 5.01 -4.37
CA PRO A 95 16.43 4.99 -3.41
C PRO A 95 17.49 6.08 -3.72
N PRO A 96 18.32 6.47 -2.74
CA PRO A 96 19.29 7.56 -2.91
C PRO A 96 20.45 7.29 -3.86
N ASP A 97 20.70 6.04 -4.21
CA ASP A 97 21.77 5.59 -5.11
C ASP A 97 21.46 5.83 -6.60
N GLY A 98 20.29 6.40 -6.90
CA GLY A 98 19.91 6.76 -8.27
C GLY A 98 19.38 5.58 -9.08
N GLU A 99 19.09 4.44 -8.44
CA GLU A 99 18.36 3.37 -9.11
C GLU A 99 16.98 3.87 -9.60
N PRO A 100 16.52 3.37 -10.76
CA PRO A 100 15.22 3.76 -11.28
C PRO A 100 14.11 3.40 -10.27
N PRO A 101 13.16 4.30 -10.03
CA PRO A 101 12.08 4.06 -9.09
C PRO A 101 11.29 2.81 -9.49
N GLN A 102 11.10 1.90 -8.54
CA GLN A 102 10.30 0.70 -8.77
C GLN A 102 8.81 1.00 -8.45
N PRO A 103 7.87 0.63 -9.34
CA PRO A 103 6.45 0.82 -9.08
C PRO A 103 5.91 -0.26 -8.15
N TYR A 104 5.32 0.15 -7.04
CA TYR A 104 4.50 -0.70 -6.19
C TYR A 104 3.04 -0.27 -6.30
N GLU A 105 2.15 -1.19 -6.67
CA GLU A 105 0.71 -1.00 -6.54
C GLU A 105 0.33 -0.96 -5.06
N ILE A 106 -0.38 0.08 -4.64
CA ILE A 106 -0.95 0.19 -3.30
C ILE A 106 -2.29 -0.53 -3.33
N ASN A 107 -2.28 -1.81 -2.98
CA ASN A 107 -3.47 -2.67 -3.02
C ASN A 107 -4.45 -2.38 -1.88
N THR A 108 -3.93 -2.08 -0.69
CA THR A 108 -4.72 -1.63 0.47
C THR A 108 -4.05 -0.42 1.10
N LEU A 109 -4.85 0.53 1.57
CA LEU A 109 -4.38 1.69 2.33
C LEU A 109 -5.49 2.18 3.26
N THR A 110 -5.26 2.03 4.56
CA THR A 110 -6.14 2.52 5.64
C THR A 110 -5.33 3.35 6.62
N GLU A 111 -5.93 3.79 7.72
CA GLU A 111 -5.18 4.48 8.77
C GLU A 111 -4.18 3.58 9.51
N SER A 112 -4.39 2.26 9.51
CA SER A 112 -3.60 1.30 10.30
C SER A 112 -2.79 0.32 9.47
N GLY A 113 -3.13 0.13 8.19
CA GLY A 113 -2.53 -0.87 7.33
C GLY A 113 -2.29 -0.38 5.90
N MET A 114 -1.24 -0.91 5.28
CA MET A 114 -0.92 -0.66 3.88
C MET A 114 -0.31 -1.92 3.27
N THR A 115 -0.68 -2.27 2.05
CA THR A 115 -0.08 -3.38 1.30
C THR A 115 0.46 -2.88 -0.02
N TRP A 116 1.72 -3.17 -0.30
CA TRP A 116 2.38 -2.93 -1.58
C TRP A 116 2.50 -4.23 -2.37
N LEU A 117 2.20 -4.17 -3.67
CA LEU A 117 2.34 -5.27 -4.62
C LEU A 117 3.25 -4.85 -5.78
N MET A 118 4.13 -5.75 -6.22
CA MET A 118 4.95 -5.54 -7.40
C MET A 118 4.97 -6.82 -8.24
N ASP A 119 4.66 -6.70 -9.52
CA ASP A 119 4.72 -7.78 -10.49
C ASP A 119 5.93 -7.58 -11.40
N LEU A 120 6.80 -8.60 -11.46
CA LEU A 120 7.99 -8.61 -12.31
C LEU A 120 7.82 -9.69 -13.40
N PRO A 121 7.91 -9.34 -14.69
CA PRO A 121 7.94 -10.33 -15.75
C PRO A 121 9.28 -11.05 -15.76
N LYS A 122 9.29 -12.34 -16.12
CA LYS A 122 10.50 -13.15 -16.35
C LYS A 122 11.58 -12.98 -15.28
N TYR A 123 11.41 -13.63 -14.15
CA TYR A 123 12.31 -13.47 -13.00
C TYR A 123 13.10 -14.74 -12.73
N THR A 124 14.42 -14.60 -12.53
CA THR A 124 15.28 -15.72 -12.14
C THR A 124 15.33 -15.82 -10.62
N TYR A 125 15.07 -17.01 -10.07
CA TYR A 125 15.10 -17.27 -8.63
C TYR A 125 15.96 -18.50 -8.32
N SER A 126 16.35 -18.66 -7.06
CA SER A 126 17.12 -19.82 -6.61
C SER A 126 16.26 -20.68 -5.70
N GLU A 127 16.13 -21.97 -6.04
CA GLU A 127 15.43 -22.95 -5.22
C GLU A 127 16.41 -24.07 -4.88
N LYS A 128 16.74 -24.22 -3.59
CA LYS A 128 17.72 -25.21 -3.10
C LYS A 128 19.07 -25.12 -3.84
N GLY A 129 19.52 -23.90 -4.13
CA GLY A 129 20.77 -23.64 -4.84
C GLY A 129 20.69 -23.77 -6.37
N VAL A 130 19.56 -24.21 -6.93
CA VAL A 130 19.37 -24.32 -8.38
C VAL A 130 18.66 -23.07 -8.90
N LYS A 131 19.29 -22.39 -9.86
CA LYS A 131 18.67 -21.26 -10.55
C LYS A 131 17.55 -21.75 -11.47
N LYS A 132 16.37 -21.14 -11.34
CA LYS A 132 15.17 -21.39 -12.14
C LYS A 132 14.65 -20.08 -12.70
N LEU A 133 13.92 -20.17 -13.82
CA LEU A 133 13.28 -19.03 -14.45
C LEU A 133 11.77 -19.14 -14.29
N ALA A 134 11.16 -18.14 -13.66
CA ALA A 134 9.72 -17.96 -13.59
C ALA A 134 9.24 -17.09 -14.75
N ALA A 135 8.01 -17.30 -15.23
CA ALA A 135 7.40 -16.39 -16.20
C ALA A 135 6.97 -15.07 -15.55
N LYS A 136 6.63 -15.12 -14.26
CA LYS A 136 6.23 -13.97 -13.44
C LYS A 136 6.65 -14.17 -11.99
N CYS A 137 7.07 -13.09 -11.33
CA CYS A 137 7.26 -13.00 -9.89
C CYS A 137 6.30 -11.94 -9.33
N CYS A 138 5.66 -12.24 -8.21
CA CYS A 138 4.80 -11.34 -7.47
C CYS A 138 5.40 -11.11 -6.08
N ILE A 139 5.68 -9.86 -5.75
CA ILE A 139 6.17 -9.45 -4.43
C ILE A 139 5.04 -8.73 -3.71
N ARG A 140 4.77 -9.14 -2.48
CA ARG A 140 3.82 -8.49 -1.57
C ARG A 140 4.54 -8.07 -0.30
N ILE A 141 4.34 -6.81 0.10
CA ILE A 141 4.84 -6.28 1.36
C ILE A 141 3.64 -5.74 2.14
N ASP A 142 3.41 -6.29 3.33
CA ASP A 142 2.40 -5.81 4.26
C ASP A 142 3.05 -4.89 5.30
N PHE A 143 2.39 -3.77 5.57
CA PHE A 143 2.82 -2.76 6.53
C PHE A 143 1.74 -2.50 7.57
N GLN A 144 2.19 -2.24 8.79
CA GLN A 144 1.37 -1.74 9.89
C GLN A 144 1.88 -0.36 10.32
N ARG A 145 0.94 0.56 10.59
CA ARG A 145 1.31 1.88 11.12
C ARG A 145 1.89 1.75 12.53
N GLN A 146 2.94 2.52 12.81
CA GLN A 146 3.53 2.69 14.15
C GLN A 146 2.90 3.88 14.88
#